data_AF-A0A8T3NIM0-F1
#
_entry.id   AF-A0A8T3NIM0-F1
#
_cell.length_a   1.000
_cell.length_b   1.000
_cell.length_c   1.000
_cell.angle_alpha   90.00
_cell.angle_beta   90.00
_cell.angle_gamma   90.00
#
_symmetry.space_group_name_H-M   'P 1'
#
loop_
_entity.id
_entity.type
_entity.pdbx_description
1 polymer ?
#
loop_
_entity_poly.entity_id
_entity_poly.type
_entity_poly.pdbx_seq_one_letter_code
_entity_poly.pdbx_strand_id
1 'polypeptide(L)' 'MQQAYDVVIVGGGNAAFCAAHAARERAERVLMLEKAPPERAGGNSFFT' A
#
# COMPACT_ATOMS: atom_id res chain seq x y z
N MET A 1 -15.66 13.55 6.80
CA MET A 1 -16.17 12.17 6.73
C MET A 1 -15.06 11.23 7.16
N GLN A 2 -15.31 10.33 8.12
CA GLN A 2 -14.35 9.29 8.47
C GLN A 2 -14.58 8.11 7.53
N GLN A 3 -13.61 7.85 6.65
CA GLN A 3 -13.60 6.65 5.83
C GLN A 3 -13.06 5.52 6.70
N ALA A 4 -13.87 4.50 6.96
CA ALA A 4 -13.37 3.28 7.58
C ALA A 4 -12.58 2.48 6.53
N TYR A 5 -11.49 1.86 6.95
CA TYR A 5 -10.72 0.91 6.14
C TYR A 5 -10.52 -0.33 6.99
N ASP A 6 -10.56 -1.50 6.37
CA ASP A 6 -10.41 -2.76 7.07
C ASP A 6 -8.91 -3.04 7.32
N VAL A 7 -8.07 -2.62 6.36
CA VAL A 7 -6.61 -2.71 6.42
C VAL A 7 -5.99 -1.42 5.93
N VAL A 8 -4.99 -0.93 6.67
CA VAL A 8 -4.14 0.21 6.28
C VAL A 8 -2.70 -0.28 6.18
N ILE A 9 -2.06 -0.02 5.04
CA ILE A 9 -0.68 -0.39 4.73
C ILE A 9 0.10 0.90 4.54
N VAL A 10 1.26 0.99 5.18
CA VAL A 10 2.16 2.15 5.09
C VAL A 10 3.44 1.74 4.38
N GLY A 11 3.72 2.44 3.28
CA GLY A 11 4.76 2.13 2.30
C GLY A 11 4.16 1.72 0.96
N GLY A 12 4.94 1.88 -0.11
CA GLY A 12 4.60 1.51 -1.48
C GLY A 12 5.68 0.66 -2.15
N GLY A 13 6.53 -0.02 -1.37
CA GLY A 13 7.50 -0.98 -1.89
C GLY A 13 6.91 -2.37 -2.12
N ASN A 14 7.71 -3.31 -2.63
CA ASN A 14 7.24 -4.67 -2.94
C ASN A 14 6.54 -5.34 -1.75
N ALA A 15 7.11 -5.22 -0.54
CA ALA A 15 6.48 -5.76 0.67
C ALA A 15 5.07 -5.19 0.94
N ALA A 16 4.87 -3.90 0.68
CA ALA A 16 3.56 -3.26 0.83
C ALA A 16 2.57 -3.75 -0.24
N PHE A 17 3.02 -3.93 -1.48
CA PHE A 17 2.20 -4.49 -2.55
C PHE A 17 1.84 -5.97 -2.30
N CYS A 18 2.78 -6.78 -1.79
CA CYS A 18 2.48 -8.16 -1.36
C CYS A 18 1.43 -8.19 -0.25
N ALA A 19 1.58 -7.32 0.77
CA ALA A 19 0.59 -7.19 1.84
C ALA A 19 -0.77 -6.72 1.31
N ALA A 20 -0.78 -5.77 0.36
CA ALA A 20 -2.00 -5.27 -0.25
C ALA A 20 -2.72 -6.36 -1.04
N HIS A 21 -1.98 -7.16 -1.83
CA HIS A 21 -2.54 -8.30 -2.55
C HIS A 21 -3.18 -9.30 -1.59
N ALA A 22 -2.47 -9.72 -0.55
CA ALA A 22 -2.99 -10.66 0.45
C ALA A 22 -4.21 -10.08 1.21
N ALA A 23 -4.18 -8.79 1.54
CA ALA A 23 -5.30 -8.12 2.18
C ALA A 23 -6.54 -8.07 1.27
N ARG A 24 -6.37 -7.81 -0.03
CA ARG A 24 -7.48 -7.76 -1.01
C ARG A 24 -8.21 -9.09 -1.19
N GLU A 25 -7.59 -10.22 -0.84
CA GLU A 25 -8.26 -11.52 -0.85
C GLU A 25 -9.24 -11.72 0.31
N ARG A 26 -9.14 -10.90 1.37
CA ARG A 26 -9.90 -11.08 2.63
C ARG A 26 -10.62 -9.83 3.14
N ALA A 27 -10.28 -8.66 2.61
CA ALA A 27 -10.78 -7.36 3.06
C ALA A 27 -11.37 -6.54 1.89
N GLU A 28 -12.48 -5.86 2.16
CA GLU A 28 -13.22 -5.10 1.17
C GLU A 28 -12.56 -3.74 0.88
N ARG A 29 -11.99 -3.09 1.91
CA ARG A 29 -11.37 -1.77 1.80
C ARG A 29 -9.95 -1.81 2.35
N VAL A 30 -8.99 -1.72 1.44
CA VAL A 30 -7.56 -1.65 1.74
C VAL A 30 -7.04 -0.27 1.33
N LEU A 31 -6.43 0.45 2.27
CA LEU A 31 -5.74 1.71 2.01
C LEU A 31 -4.23 1.46 2.02
N MET A 32 -3.53 1.92 0.98
CA MET A 32 -2.08 1.95 0.95
C MET A 32 -1.60 3.39 0.86
N LEU A 33 -0.62 3.76 1.69
CA LEU A 33 -0.07 5.10 1.78
C LEU A 33 1.42 5.08 1.45
N GLU A 34 1.84 5.81 0.43
CA GLU A 34 3.25 6.04 0.11
C GLU A 34 3.57 7.53 0.31
N LYS A 35 4.72 7.81 0.92
CA LYS A 35 5.21 9.17 1.17
C LYS A 35 5.89 9.75 -0.06
N ALA A 36 6.55 8.92 -0.86
CA ALA A 36 7.22 9.34 -2.08
C ALA A 36 6.21 9.93 -3.08
N PRO A 37 6.63 10.92 -3.88
CA PRO A 37 5.78 11.40 -4.96
C PRO A 37 5.60 10.30 -6.01
N PRO A 38 4.55 10.37 -6.86
CA PRO A 38 4.22 9.31 -7.82
C PRO A 38 5.40 8.86 -8.69
N GLU A 39 6.24 9.80 -9.12
CA GLU A 39 7.43 9.54 -9.94
C GLU A 39 8.54 8.73 -9.23
N ARG A 40 8.42 8.53 -7.92
CA ARG A 40 9.37 7.77 -7.09
C ARG A 40 8.67 6.75 -6.19
N ALA A 41 7.43 6.40 -6.49
CA ALA A 41 6.71 5.34 -5.78
C ALA A 41 7.40 3.98 -5.99
N GLY A 42 7.37 3.10 -4.99
CA GLY A 42 8.04 1.80 -5.06
C GLY A 42 9.04 1.53 -3.93
N GLY A 43 9.28 2.51 -3.04
CA GLY A 43 10.27 2.39 -1.97
C GLY A 43 11.65 1.99 -2.52
N ASN A 44 12.38 1.13 -1.82
CA ASN A 44 13.67 0.62 -2.31
C ASN A 44 13.52 -0.21 -3.60
N SER A 45 12.36 -0.85 -3.80
CA SER A 45 12.08 -1.64 -5.01
C SER A 45 11.99 -0.79 -6.29
N PHE A 46 11.86 0.52 -6.18
CA PHE A 46 11.97 1.41 -7.35
C PHE A 46 13.42 1.54 -7.85
N PHE A 47 14.41 1.35 -6.96
CA PHE A 47 15.82 1.60 -7.24
C PHE A 47 16.64 0.34 -7.50
N THR A 48 16.05 -0.86 -7.36
CA THR A 48 16.71 -2.17 -7.57
C THR A 48 15.84 -3.01 -8.49
#